data_AF-A0A0S8IZY3-F1
#
_entry.id   AF-A0A0S8IZY3-F1
#
_cell.length_a   1.000
_cell.length_b   1.000
_cell.length_c   1.000
_cell.angle_alpha   90.00
_cell.angle_beta   90.00
_cell.angle_gamma   90.00
#
_symmetry.space_group_name_H-M   'P 1'
#
loop_
_entity.id
_entity.type
_entity.pdbx_description
1 polymer ?
#
loop_
_entity_poly.entity_id
_entity_poly.type
_entity_poly.pdbx_seq_one_letter_code
_entity_poly.pdbx_strand_id
1 'polypeptide(L)'
;MLPILIQIANSVVQGFTILVDWFKQANVYFYAHFGLFGQIAFIFVLFYLIFLILSRVLKASLDVVFYVVIPSVILSFLTTFILPYAFVTVLPFCVGLLIVVNIIRS
;
A
#
# COMPACT_ATOMS: atom_id res chain seq x y z
N MET A 1 -10.37 -18.87 -17.31
CA MET A 1 -9.74 -17.80 -16.50
C MET A 1 -10.62 -17.34 -15.33
N LEU A 2 -11.96 -17.29 -15.46
CA LEU A 2 -12.89 -16.98 -14.36
C LEU A 2 -12.74 -17.80 -13.05
N PRO A 3 -12.55 -19.15 -13.09
CA PRO A 3 -12.55 -19.95 -11.85
C PRO A 3 -11.31 -19.74 -10.98
N ILE A 4 -10.17 -19.38 -11.59
CA ILE A 4 -8.91 -19.11 -10.88
C ILE A 4 -9.00 -17.79 -10.11
N LEU A 5 -9.57 -16.75 -10.72
CA LEU A 5 -9.81 -15.46 -10.07
C LEU A 5 -10.73 -15.60 -8.85
N ILE A 6 -11.77 -16.45 -8.94
CA ILE A 6 -12.69 -16.73 -7.83
C ILE A 6 -11.98 -17.50 -6.71
N GLN A 7 -11.13 -18.48 -7.03
CA GLN A 7 -10.33 -19.19 -6.01
C GLN A 7 -9.34 -18.27 -5.29
N ILE A 8 -8.67 -17.38 -6.01
CA ILE A 8 -7.75 -16.40 -5.41
C ILE A 8 -8.52 -15.45 -4.50
N ALA A 9 -9.65 -14.92 -4.96
CA ALA A 9 -10.51 -14.05 -4.16
C ALA A 9 -10.97 -14.75 -2.87
N ASN A 10 -11.42 -16.00 -2.97
CA ASN A 10 -11.86 -16.78 -1.80
C ASN A 10 -10.70 -17.05 -0.82
N SER A 11 -9.49 -17.29 -1.32
CA SER A 11 -8.30 -17.51 -0.48
C SER A 11 -7.92 -16.23 0.29
N VAL A 12 -8.00 -15.07 -0.36
CA VAL A 12 -7.76 -13.76 0.28
C VAL A 12 -8.83 -13.47 1.33
N VAL A 13 -10.11 -13.71 1.02
CA VAL A 13 -11.21 -13.53 1.96
C VAL A 13 -11.04 -14.45 3.16
N GLN A 14 -10.67 -15.73 2.96
CA GLN A 14 -10.40 -16.65 4.06
C GLN A 14 -9.26 -16.17 4.96
N GLY A 15 -8.15 -15.71 4.38
CA GLY A 15 -7.05 -15.12 5.16
C GLY A 15 -7.50 -13.94 6.01
N PHE A 16 -8.34 -13.06 5.45
CA PHE A 16 -8.93 -11.95 6.19
C PHE A 16 -9.87 -12.40 7.31
N THR A 17 -10.72 -13.41 7.07
CA THR A 17 -11.65 -13.91 8.10
C THR A 17 -10.92 -14.48 9.31
N ILE A 18 -9.82 -15.23 9.10
CA ILE A 18 -9.02 -15.80 10.19
C ILE A 18 -8.42 -14.68 11.07
N LEU A 19 -7.92 -13.62 10.45
CA LEU A 19 -7.42 -12.45 11.17
C LEU A 19 -8.53 -11.78 12.00
N VAL A 20 -9.70 -11.57 11.41
CA VAL A 20 -10.84 -10.96 12.09
C VAL A 20 -11.30 -11.81 13.28
N ASP A 21 -11.35 -13.12 13.13
CA ASP A 21 -11.72 -14.05 14.22
C ASP A 21 -10.69 -14.03 15.36
N TRP A 22 -9.40 -13.94 15.04
CA TRP A 22 -8.33 -13.74 16.03
C TRP A 22 -8.52 -12.45 16.83
N PHE A 23 -8.80 -11.33 16.16
CA PHE A 23 -9.06 -10.05 16.83
C PHE A 23 -10.31 -10.11 17.71
N LYS A 24 -11.35 -10.82 17.26
CA LYS A 24 -12.58 -11.01 18.04
C LYS A 24 -12.31 -11.82 19.31
N GLN A 25 -11.55 -12.90 19.21
CA GLN A 25 -11.16 -13.71 20.37
C GLN A 25 -10.27 -12.92 21.34
N ALA A 26 -9.31 -12.15 20.82
CA ALA A 26 -8.48 -11.27 21.64
C ALA A 26 -9.32 -10.23 22.40
N ASN A 27 -10.28 -9.59 21.73
CA ASN A 27 -11.17 -8.60 22.33
C ASN A 27 -11.98 -9.20 23.51
N VAL A 28 -12.50 -10.43 23.34
CA VAL A 28 -13.22 -11.16 24.41
C VAL A 28 -12.27 -11.51 25.57
N TYR A 29 -11.03 -11.92 25.27
CA TYR A 29 -10.02 -12.22 26.28
C TYR A 29 -9.65 -10.98 27.12
N PHE A 30 -9.44 -9.84 26.47
CA PHE A 30 -9.15 -8.56 27.15
C PHE A 30 -10.31 -8.08 28.00
N TYR A 31 -11.55 -8.21 27.53
CA TYR A 31 -12.73 -7.89 28.33
C TYR A 31 -12.84 -8.79 29.57
N ALA A 32 -12.58 -10.10 29.42
CA ALA A 32 -12.68 -11.06 30.51
C ALA A 32 -11.62 -10.85 31.61
N HIS A 33 -10.41 -10.44 31.26
CA HIS A 33 -9.30 -10.28 32.22
C HIS A 33 -9.16 -8.85 32.78
N PHE A 34 -9.46 -7.83 31.97
CA PHE A 34 -9.19 -6.42 32.32
C PHE A 34 -10.46 -5.56 32.36
N GLY A 35 -11.64 -6.15 32.11
CA GLY A 35 -12.92 -5.45 32.10
C GLY A 35 -13.04 -4.43 30.96
N LEU A 36 -13.96 -3.47 31.14
CA LEU A 36 -14.25 -2.43 30.15
C LEU A 36 -13.03 -1.57 29.79
N PHE A 37 -12.19 -1.22 30.77
CA PHE A 37 -11.04 -0.35 30.53
C PHE A 37 -9.96 -1.03 29.67
N GLY A 38 -9.70 -2.33 29.88
CA GLY A 38 -8.77 -3.07 29.04
C GLY A 38 -9.28 -3.27 27.62
N GLN A 39 -10.59 -3.45 27.45
CA GLN A 39 -11.21 -3.54 26.14
C GLN A 39 -11.04 -2.25 25.33
N ILE A 40 -11.32 -1.10 25.96
CA ILE A 40 -11.18 0.21 25.33
C ILE A 40 -9.72 0.46 24.95
N ALA A 41 -8.77 0.14 25.84
CA ALA A 41 -7.35 0.28 25.54
C ALA A 41 -6.91 -0.56 24.34
N PHE A 42 -7.35 -1.82 24.24
CA PHE A 42 -7.05 -2.69 23.10
C PHE A 42 -7.56 -2.11 21.78
N ILE A 43 -8.78 -1.58 21.76
CA ILE A 43 -9.37 -0.93 20.57
C ILE A 43 -8.56 0.31 20.17
N PHE A 44 -8.13 1.15 21.12
CA PHE A 44 -7.30 2.32 20.82
C PHE A 44 -5.94 1.94 20.24
N VAL A 45 -5.30 0.89 20.78
CA VAL A 45 -4.03 0.37 20.23
C VAL A 45 -4.21 -0.12 18.81
N LEU A 46 -5.29 -0.86 18.54
CA LEU A 46 -5.59 -1.38 17.21
C LEU A 46 -5.85 -0.24 16.22
N PHE A 47 -6.62 0.78 16.63
CA PHE A 47 -6.85 1.98 15.84
C PHE A 47 -5.55 2.75 15.54
N TYR A 48 -4.70 2.92 16.55
CA TYR A 48 -3.39 3.55 16.39
C TYR A 48 -2.50 2.81 15.39
N LEU A 49 -2.48 1.47 15.46
CA LEU A 49 -1.71 0.64 14.56
C LEU A 49 -2.19 0.77 13.11
N ILE A 50 -3.52 0.75 12.89
CA ILE A 50 -4.11 0.99 11.57
C ILE A 50 -3.72 2.38 11.06
N PHE A 51 -3.81 3.41 11.90
CA PHE A 51 -3.45 4.77 11.53
C PHE A 51 -1.96 4.90 11.16
N LEU A 52 -1.07 4.22 11.87
CA LEU A 52 0.36 4.20 11.57
C LEU A 52 0.64 3.55 10.21
N ILE A 53 0.00 2.42 9.92
CA ILE A 53 0.12 1.77 8.60
C ILE A 53 -0.42 2.70 7.51
N LEU A 54 -1.61 3.27 7.71
CA LEU A 54 -2.26 4.13 6.73
C LEU A 54 -1.41 5.36 6.42
N SER A 55 -0.88 6.03 7.45
CA SER A 55 0.00 7.19 7.28
C SER A 55 1.30 6.86 6.54
N ARG A 56 1.91 5.70 6.80
CA ARG A 56 3.09 5.24 6.06
C ARG A 56 2.79 4.94 4.60
N VAL A 57 1.68 4.26 4.31
CA VAL A 57 1.26 3.97 2.93
C VAL A 57 0.96 5.25 2.18
N LEU A 58 0.24 6.19 2.81
CA LEU A 58 -0.06 7.49 2.22
C LEU A 58 1.22 8.26 1.90
N LYS A 59 2.17 8.30 2.83
CA LYS A 59 3.46 8.94 2.63
C LYS A 59 4.24 8.29 1.48
N ALA A 60 4.31 6.97 1.45
CA ALA A 60 4.98 6.25 0.36
C ALA A 60 4.33 6.54 -1.00
N SER A 61 2.99 6.61 -1.05
CA SER A 61 2.28 6.92 -2.30
C SER A 61 2.57 8.35 -2.79
N LEU A 62 2.65 9.33 -1.89
CA LEU A 62 3.03 10.69 -2.22
C LEU A 62 4.50 10.77 -2.65
N ASP A 63 5.40 10.09 -1.94
CA ASP A 63 6.82 10.04 -2.30
C ASP A 63 7.01 9.46 -3.71
N VAL A 64 6.29 8.37 -4.07
CA VAL A 64 6.34 7.83 -5.44
C VAL A 64 5.86 8.87 -6.46
N VAL A 65 4.78 9.60 -6.19
CA VAL A 65 4.28 10.63 -7.11
C VAL A 65 5.33 11.75 -7.29
N PHE A 66 5.88 12.27 -6.20
CA PHE A 66 6.81 13.40 -6.26
C PHE A 66 8.20 13.01 -6.76
N TYR A 67 8.72 11.84 -6.40
CA TYR A 67 10.08 11.41 -6.75
C TYR A 67 10.18 10.57 -8.02
N VAL A 68 9.08 9.96 -8.47
CA VAL A 68 9.08 9.13 -9.68
C VAL A 68 8.21 9.75 -10.76
N VAL A 69 6.93 10.03 -10.48
CA VAL A 69 5.98 10.43 -11.52
C VAL A 69 6.31 11.81 -12.09
N ILE A 70 6.42 12.83 -11.25
CA ILE A 70 6.73 14.20 -11.70
C ILE A 70 8.05 14.26 -12.49
N PRO A 71 9.19 13.77 -11.98
CA PRO A 71 10.44 13.80 -12.73
C PRO A 71 10.39 12.95 -14.00
N SER A 72 9.68 11.81 -14.00
CA SER A 72 9.53 10.99 -15.21
C SER A 72 8.79 11.72 -16.33
N VAL A 73 7.76 12.50 -15.99
CA VAL A 73 7.01 13.34 -16.95
C VAL A 73 7.89 14.45 -17.51
N ILE A 74 8.69 15.10 -16.65
CA ILE A 74 9.63 16.16 -17.08
C ILE A 74 10.70 15.59 -18.02
N LEU A 75 11.33 14.47 -17.63
CA LEU A 75 12.36 13.80 -18.43
C LEU A 75 11.81 13.31 -19.77
N SER A 76 10.66 12.64 -19.76
CA SER A 76 10.04 12.14 -20.99
C SER A 76 9.62 13.28 -21.93
N PHE A 77 9.17 14.41 -21.41
CA PHE A 77 8.89 15.61 -22.20
C PHE A 77 10.15 16.19 -22.85
N LEU A 78 11.23 16.38 -22.07
CA LEU A 78 12.54 16.82 -22.58
C LEU A 78 13.07 15.88 -23.66
N THR A 79 12.95 14.58 -23.45
CA THR A 79 13.45 13.56 -24.38
C THR A 79 12.65 13.54 -25.68
N THR A 80 11.33 13.71 -25.59
CA THR A 80 10.43 13.84 -26.76
C THR A 80 10.71 15.11 -27.57
N PHE A 81 11.20 16.17 -26.92
CA PHE A 81 11.59 17.40 -27.61
C PHE A 81 12.88 17.24 -28.43
N ILE A 82 13.79 16.36 -27.99
CA ILE A 82 15.12 16.16 -28.61
C ILE A 82 15.12 14.97 -29.58
N LEU A 83 14.33 13.92 -29.32
CA LEU A 83 14.28 12.69 -30.11
C LEU A 83 12.91 12.51 -30.79
N PRO A 84 12.84 11.85 -31.97
CA PRO A 84 11.60 11.64 -32.71
C PRO A 84 10.73 10.50 -32.14
N TYR A 85 10.76 10.29 -30.82
CA TYR A 85 9.96 9.27 -30.14
C TYR A 85 8.77 9.93 -29.47
N ALA A 86 7.59 9.30 -29.55
CA ALA A 86 6.40 9.84 -28.92
C ALA A 86 6.49 9.77 -27.39
N PHE A 87 5.93 10.79 -26.72
CA PHE A 87 5.88 10.90 -25.26
C PHE A 87 5.39 9.62 -24.57
N VAL A 88 4.34 9.02 -25.12
CA VAL A 88 3.72 7.79 -24.59
C VAL A 88 4.67 6.60 -24.62
N THR A 89 5.62 6.59 -25.55
CA THR A 89 6.62 5.52 -25.69
C THR A 89 7.78 5.70 -24.73
N VAL A 90 8.18 6.95 -24.43
CA VAL A 90 9.34 7.26 -23.57
C VAL A 90 8.97 7.27 -22.08
N LEU A 91 7.74 7.68 -21.75
CA LEU A 91 7.23 7.75 -20.37
C LEU A 91 7.42 6.44 -19.56
N PRO A 92 7.00 5.25 -20.04
CA PRO A 92 7.16 4.01 -19.26
C PRO A 92 8.63 3.65 -18.99
N PHE A 93 9.56 4.02 -19.88
CA PHE A 93 11.00 3.82 -19.65
C PHE A 93 11.54 4.76 -18.58
N CYS A 94 11.17 6.05 -18.61
CA CYS A 94 11.55 7.01 -17.59
C CYS A 94 10.99 6.64 -16.21
N VAL A 95 9.72 6.20 -16.16
CA VAL A 95 9.08 5.71 -14.93
C VAL A 95 9.82 4.48 -14.41
N GLY A 96 10.06 3.47 -15.26
CA GLY A 96 10.77 2.26 -14.87
C GLY A 96 12.17 2.53 -14.30
N LEU A 97 12.95 3.39 -14.96
CA LEU A 97 14.28 3.80 -14.48
C LEU A 97 14.20 4.52 -13.13
N LEU A 98 13.28 5.46 -12.97
CA LEU A 98 13.14 6.21 -11.72
C LEU A 98 12.62 5.34 -10.57
N ILE A 99 11.77 4.35 -10.84
CA ILE A 99 11.38 3.34 -9.84
C ILE A 99 12.60 2.57 -9.35
N VAL A 100 13.44 2.06 -10.26
CA VAL A 100 14.66 1.31 -9.90
C VAL A 100 15.60 2.19 -9.08
N VAL A 101 15.83 3.43 -9.50
CA VAL A 101 16.66 4.39 -8.75
C VAL A 101 16.08 4.68 -7.37
N ASN A 102 14.77 4.86 -7.27
CA ASN A 102 14.11 5.13 -5.99
C ASN A 102 14.17 3.92 -5.04
N ILE A 103 14.07 2.69 -5.56
CA ILE A 103 14.23 1.46 -4.77
C ILE A 103 15.67 1.31 -4.25
N ILE A 104 16.68 1.61 -5.06
CA ILE A 104 18.09 1.52 -4.66
C ILE A 104 18.46 2.59 -3.61
N ARG A 105 17.83 3.75 -3.68
CA ARG A 105 18.08 4.87 -2.77
C ARG A 105 17.36 4.73 -1.41
N SER A 106 16.20 4.06 -1.40
CA SER A 106 15.35 3.89 -0.21
C SER A 106 15.87 2.80 0.73
#